data_AF-A0A9E0JW07-F1
#
_entry.id   AF-A0A9E0JW07-F1
#
_cell.length_a   1.000
_cell.length_b   1.000
_cell.length_c   1.000
_cell.angle_alpha   90.00
_cell.angle_beta   90.00
_cell.angle_gamma   90.00
#
_symmetry.space_group_name_H-M   'P 1'
#
loop_
_entity.id
_entity.type
_entity.pdbx_description
1 polymer ?
#
loop_
_entity_poly.entity_id
_entity_poly.type
_entity_poly.pdbx_seq_one_letter_code
_entity_poly.pdbx_strand_id
1 'polypeptide(L)'
;MNWSALRLPRPLESAGSAEKIREALAASTILLWQEGNLRVPLLHMSEPLAEALQRARLQRRIRFGFEDIAGRLAAEKKGIDSLRQKMTSQEQNRVSRLLLFSGDGAQRLYRHIGQILIEHRRRLLGCRLDTDSKT
;
A
#
# COMPACT_ATOMS: atom_id res chain seq x y z
N MET A 1 8.47 -4.42 -7.67
CA MET A 1 8.60 -4.42 -6.19
C MET A 1 9.27 -5.73 -5.80
N ASN A 2 10.22 -5.72 -4.85
CA ASN A 2 10.82 -6.97 -4.36
C ASN A 2 10.00 -7.51 -3.18
N TRP A 3 9.16 -8.51 -3.44
CA TRP A 3 8.19 -9.05 -2.47
C TRP A 3 8.86 -9.79 -1.31
N SER A 4 9.97 -10.49 -1.54
CA SER A 4 10.71 -11.21 -0.49
C SER A 4 11.44 -10.27 0.47
N ALA A 5 11.82 -9.08 0.00
CA ALA A 5 12.42 -8.04 0.83
C ALA A 5 11.39 -7.18 1.59
N LEU A 6 10.08 -7.42 1.39
CA LEU A 6 9.01 -6.66 2.02
C LEU A 6 8.89 -7.00 3.51
N ARG A 7 9.17 -6.03 4.39
CA ARG A 7 8.92 -6.19 5.83
C ARG A 7 7.52 -5.73 6.18
N LEU A 8 6.73 -6.63 6.74
CA LEU A 8 5.37 -6.37 7.20
C LEU A 8 5.38 -5.78 8.63
N PRO A 9 4.26 -5.26 9.14
CA PRO A 9 4.15 -4.87 10.55
C PRO A 9 4.67 -5.95 11.52
N ARG A 10 5.35 -5.53 12.61
CA ARG A 10 5.96 -6.45 13.59
C ARG A 10 5.01 -7.56 14.07
N PRO A 11 3.72 -7.30 14.38
CA PRO A 11 2.81 -8.36 14.79
C PRO A 11 2.63 -9.48 13.76
N LEU A 12 2.67 -9.16 12.46
CA LEU A 12 2.55 -10.15 11.39
C LEU A 12 3.84 -10.97 11.21
N GLU A 13 5.01 -10.34 11.38
CA GLU A 13 6.29 -11.03 11.35
C GLU A 13 6.43 -11.99 12.54
N SER A 14 6.09 -11.53 13.75
CA SER A 14 6.15 -12.35 14.97
C SER A 14 5.12 -13.48 14.99
N ALA A 15 3.96 -13.31 14.35
CA ALA A 15 2.95 -14.35 14.24
C ALA A 15 3.28 -15.45 13.21
N GLY A 16 4.40 -15.34 12.48
CA GLY A 16 4.81 -16.31 11.47
C GLY A 16 3.97 -16.33 10.18
N SER A 17 2.96 -15.45 10.07
CA SER A 17 2.10 -15.35 8.89
C SER A 17 2.71 -14.51 7.76
N ALA A 18 3.81 -13.79 8.04
CA ALA A 18 4.38 -12.84 7.11
C ALA A 18 4.83 -13.44 5.77
N GLU A 19 5.38 -14.67 5.78
CA GLU A 19 5.83 -15.31 4.54
C GLU A 19 4.65 -15.68 3.65
N LYS A 20 3.62 -16.32 4.21
CA LYS A 20 2.39 -16.65 3.49
C LYS A 20 1.72 -15.41 2.90
N ILE A 21 1.75 -14.29 3.62
CA ILE A 21 1.22 -13.02 3.12
C ILE A 21 2.07 -12.51 1.93
N ARG A 22 3.40 -12.56 2.02
CA ARG A 22 4.29 -12.18 0.91
C ARG A 22 4.05 -13.04 -0.33
N GLU A 23 3.94 -14.36 -0.16
CA GLU A 23 3.64 -15.30 -1.24
C GLU A 23 2.30 -15.00 -1.89
N ALA A 24 1.24 -14.83 -1.10
CA ALA A 24 -0.10 -14.51 -1.61
C ALA A 24 -0.13 -13.19 -2.39
N LEU A 25 0.55 -12.15 -1.89
CA LEU A 25 0.66 -10.86 -2.57
C LEU A 25 1.48 -10.95 -3.86
N ALA A 26 2.53 -11.77 -3.90
CA ALA A 26 3.38 -11.97 -5.07
C ALA A 26 2.68 -12.80 -6.16
N ALA A 27 1.85 -13.77 -5.77
CA ALA A 27 1.12 -14.65 -6.68
C ALA A 27 0.07 -13.92 -7.52
N SER A 28 -0.59 -12.91 -6.94
CA SER A 28 -1.64 -12.14 -7.61
C SER A 28 -1.20 -10.69 -7.83
N THR A 29 -0.54 -10.41 -8.96
CA THR A 29 -0.11 -9.05 -9.32
C THR A 29 -0.53 -8.63 -10.71
N ILE A 30 -0.86 -7.35 -10.86
CA ILE A 30 -1.24 -6.71 -12.13
C ILE A 30 -0.37 -5.48 -12.39
N LEU A 31 -0.21 -5.11 -13.67
CA LEU A 31 0.38 -3.82 -14.03
C LEU A 31 -0.52 -2.69 -13.53
N LEU A 32 0.09 -1.68 -12.91
CA LEU A 32 -0.64 -0.51 -12.41
C LEU A 32 -1.29 0.27 -13.56
N TRP A 33 -0.63 0.36 -14.71
CA TRP A 33 -1.19 0.82 -15.99
C TRP A 33 -0.48 0.13 -17.16
N GLN A 34 -1.13 0.08 -18.32
CA GLN A 34 -0.70 -0.71 -19.49
C GLN A 34 0.74 -0.43 -19.96
N GLU A 35 1.12 0.84 -20.04
CA GLU A 35 2.47 1.28 -20.49
C GLU A 35 3.51 1.30 -19.35
N GLY A 36 3.14 0.86 -18.14
CA GLY A 36 3.98 0.95 -16.95
C GLY A 36 4.78 -0.32 -16.73
N ASN A 37 5.79 -0.24 -15.85
CA ASN A 37 6.53 -1.41 -15.36
C ASN A 37 6.24 -1.74 -13.89
N LEU A 38 5.44 -0.92 -13.21
CA LEU A 38 5.12 -1.10 -11.81
C LEU A 38 3.98 -2.12 -11.65
N ARG A 39 4.28 -3.25 -11.02
CA ARG A 39 3.29 -4.25 -10.61
C ARG A 39 2.84 -4.03 -9.17
N VAL A 40 1.55 -4.18 -8.94
CA VAL A 40 0.88 -4.08 -7.63
C VAL A 40 0.05 -5.34 -7.38
N PRO A 41 -0.20 -5.73 -6.12
CA PRO A 41 -1.07 -6.85 -5.80
C PRO A 41 -2.51 -6.53 -6.20
N LEU A 42 -3.21 -7.53 -6.73
CA LEU A 42 -4.65 -7.49 -6.96
C LEU A 42 -5.35 -8.23 -5.83
N LEU A 43 -6.20 -7.52 -5.10
CA LEU A 43 -6.99 -8.05 -3.99
C LEU A 43 -8.45 -8.15 -4.41
N HIS A 44 -9.03 -9.33 -4.27
CA HIS A 44 -10.46 -9.52 -4.47
C HIS A 44 -11.22 -9.06 -3.22
N MET A 45 -12.35 -8.39 -3.43
CA MET A 45 -13.22 -8.03 -2.32
C MET A 45 -13.83 -9.31 -1.74
N SER A 46 -13.62 -9.52 -0.44
CA SER A 46 -14.19 -10.62 0.33
C SER A 46 -14.86 -10.07 1.57
N GLU A 47 -15.77 -10.82 2.16
CA GLU A 47 -16.45 -10.43 3.40
C GLU A 47 -15.44 -10.08 4.52
N PRO A 48 -14.38 -10.88 4.80
CA PRO A 48 -13.37 -10.50 5.78
C PRO A 48 -12.64 -9.18 5.46
N LEU A 49 -12.37 -8.92 4.17
CA LEU A 49 -11.74 -7.66 3.76
C LEU A 49 -12.69 -6.48 3.95
N ALA A 50 -13.96 -6.65 3.56
CA ALA A 50 -14.99 -5.63 3.72
C ALA A 50 -15.19 -5.26 5.20
N GLU A 51 -15.29 -6.25 6.08
CA GLU A 51 -15.38 -6.04 7.53
C GLU A 51 -14.13 -5.34 8.11
N ALA A 52 -12.94 -5.72 7.63
CA ALA A 52 -11.69 -5.09 8.06
C ALA A 52 -11.65 -3.61 7.64
N LEU A 53 -12.07 -3.29 6.41
CA LEU A 53 -12.17 -1.92 5.93
C LEU A 53 -13.23 -1.12 6.69
N GLN A 54 -14.39 -1.72 6.98
CA GLN A 54 -15.44 -1.08 7.77
C GLN A 54 -14.95 -0.76 9.18
N ARG A 55 -14.30 -1.70 9.87
CA ARG A 55 -13.69 -1.47 11.20
C ARG A 55 -12.63 -0.38 11.16
N ALA A 56 -11.75 -0.40 10.16
CA ALA A 56 -10.72 0.62 10.00
C ALA A 56 -11.33 2.02 9.74
N ARG A 57 -12.43 2.09 8.98
CA ARG A 57 -13.20 3.33 8.78
C ARG A 57 -13.80 3.84 10.09
N LEU A 58 -14.46 2.98 10.87
CA LEU A 58 -15.03 3.34 12.17
C LEU A 58 -13.97 3.85 13.14
N GLN A 59 -12.75 3.29 13.07
CA GLN A 59 -11.59 3.73 13.85
C GLN A 59 -10.89 4.98 13.28
N ARG A 60 -11.43 5.61 12.23
CA ARG A 60 -10.86 6.77 11.52
C ARG A 60 -9.44 6.53 11.01
N ARG A 61 -9.12 5.28 10.64
CA ARG A 61 -7.82 4.86 10.10
C ARG A 61 -7.77 4.89 8.57
N ILE A 62 -8.90 5.15 7.91
CA ILE A 62 -9.00 5.29 6.45
C ILE A 62 -9.10 6.76 6.07
N ARG A 63 -8.37 7.13 5.03
CA ARG A 63 -8.47 8.43 4.35
C ARG A 63 -8.95 8.21 2.93
N PHE A 64 -9.72 9.17 2.42
CA PHE A 64 -10.29 9.16 1.08
C PHE A 64 -9.80 10.37 0.31
N GLY A 65 -9.77 10.25 -1.02
CA GLY A 65 -9.30 11.31 -1.92
C GLY A 65 -7.80 11.27 -2.13
N PHE A 66 -7.40 11.24 -3.41
CA PHE A 66 -6.00 11.12 -3.79
C PHE A 66 -5.15 12.29 -3.27
N GLU A 67 -5.63 13.53 -3.42
CA GLU A 67 -4.89 14.73 -3.03
C GLU A 67 -4.65 14.83 -1.52
N ASP A 68 -5.64 14.52 -0.67
CA ASP A 68 -5.47 14.50 0.80
C ASP A 68 -4.44 13.44 1.22
N ILE A 69 -4.54 12.25 0.61
CA ILE A 69 -3.59 11.16 0.86
C ILE A 69 -2.17 11.57 0.45
N ALA A 70 -2.01 12.17 -0.74
CA ALA A 70 -0.72 12.64 -1.24
C ALA A 70 -0.10 13.70 -0.32
N GLY A 71 -0.87 14.73 0.04
CA GLY A 71 -0.43 15.79 0.95
C GLY A 71 -0.02 15.24 2.32
N ARG A 72 -0.79 14.28 2.86
CA ARG A 72 -0.47 13.65 4.15
C ARG A 72 0.82 12.83 4.07
N LEU A 73 0.99 12.02 3.04
CA LEU A 73 2.20 11.22 2.84
C LEU A 73 3.44 12.11 2.69
N ALA A 74 3.32 13.24 2.00
CA ALA A 74 4.40 14.22 1.88
C ALA A 74 4.77 14.86 3.22
N ALA A 75 3.78 15.24 4.04
CA ALA A 75 4.01 15.78 5.38
C ALA A 75 4.70 14.76 6.30
N GLU A 76 4.25 13.49 6.25
CA GLU A 76 4.85 12.41 7.04
C GLU A 76 6.29 12.10 6.59
N LYS A 77 6.55 12.13 5.28
CA LYS A 77 7.89 11.95 4.73
C LYS A 77 8.87 12.99 5.28
N LYS A 78 8.50 14.26 5.34
CA LYS A 78 9.34 15.32 5.93
C LYS A 78 9.73 15.00 7.38
N GLY A 79 8.76 14.59 8.20
CA GLY A 79 9.04 14.21 9.60
C GLY A 79 9.90 12.95 9.72
N ILE A 80 9.65 11.93 8.88
CA ILE A 80 10.42 10.69 8.87
C ILE A 80 11.85 10.94 8.40
N ASP A 81 12.06 11.75 7.36
CA ASP A 81 13.38 12.03 6.81
C ASP A 81 14.25 12.76 7.85
N SER A 82 13.67 13.65 8.68
CA SER A 82 14.37 14.26 9.83
C SER A 82 14.73 13.25 10.93
N LEU A 83 13.86 12.28 11.21
CA LEU A 83 14.14 11.24 12.22
C LEU A 83 15.10 10.16 11.71
N ARG A 84 15.18 9.94 10.39
CA ARG A 84 16.04 8.92 9.78
C ARG A 84 17.52 9.12 10.05
N GLN A 85 17.97 10.36 10.23
CA GLN A 85 19.35 10.65 10.63
C GLN A 85 19.71 9.98 11.98
N LYS A 86 18.72 9.57 12.77
CA LYS A 86 18.87 8.98 14.10
C LYS A 86 18.45 7.50 14.19
N MET A 87 17.93 6.89 13.13
CA MET A 87 17.39 5.52 13.14
C MET A 87 18.27 4.51 12.40
N THR A 88 18.35 3.28 12.92
CA THR A 88 19.06 2.18 12.25
C THR A 88 18.39 1.77 10.93
N SER A 89 19.18 1.26 9.98
CA SER A 89 18.70 0.93 8.62
C SER A 89 17.53 -0.07 8.57
N GLN A 90 17.43 -0.98 9.55
CA GLN A 90 16.37 -2.00 9.61
C GLN A 90 14.99 -1.44 9.98
N GLU A 91 14.92 -0.33 10.73
CA GLU A 91 13.64 0.29 11.13
C GLU A 91 13.04 1.18 10.03
N GLN A 92 13.83 1.47 8.99
CA GLN A 92 13.48 2.41 7.93
C GLN A 92 12.60 1.79 6.83
N ASN A 93 12.58 0.46 6.66
CA ASN A 93 11.92 -0.26 5.55
C ASN A 93 10.83 -1.23 6.03
N ARG A 94 9.81 -0.74 6.74
CA ARG A 94 8.66 -1.56 7.16
C ARG A 94 7.35 -0.96 6.68
N VAL A 95 6.52 -1.78 6.03
CA VAL A 95 5.17 -1.40 5.62
C VAL A 95 4.38 -0.98 6.86
N SER A 96 3.84 0.22 6.80
CA SER A 96 3.00 0.78 7.86
C SER A 96 1.69 1.35 7.33
N ARG A 97 1.55 1.49 6.01
CA ARG A 97 0.39 2.07 5.34
C ARG A 97 0.04 1.25 4.10
N LEU A 98 -1.26 1.17 3.84
CA LEU A 98 -1.82 0.59 2.62
C LEU A 98 -2.44 1.72 1.78
N LEU A 99 -2.17 1.71 0.49
CA LEU A 99 -2.90 2.51 -0.50
C LEU A 99 -3.79 1.56 -1.29
N LEU A 100 -5.10 1.75 -1.20
CA LEU A 100 -6.09 0.97 -1.93
C LEU A 100 -6.72 1.84 -3.00
N PHE A 101 -6.90 1.27 -4.20
CA PHE A 101 -7.52 1.95 -5.33
C PHE A 101 -8.27 0.94 -6.21
N SER A 102 -9.36 1.39 -6.84
CA SER A 102 -10.18 0.58 -7.74
C SER A 102 -9.56 0.45 -9.14
N GLY A 103 -10.15 -0.42 -9.94
CA GLY A 103 -9.67 -0.77 -11.27
C GLY A 103 -10.15 0.13 -12.43
N ASP A 104 -11.01 1.10 -12.14
CA ASP A 104 -11.72 1.95 -13.09
C ASP A 104 -11.28 3.42 -13.09
N GLY A 105 -10.12 3.70 -12.50
CA GLY A 105 -9.53 5.03 -12.47
C GLY A 105 -8.98 5.46 -13.83
N ALA A 106 -8.89 6.78 -14.05
CA ALA A 106 -8.23 7.33 -15.23
C ALA A 106 -6.71 7.02 -15.23
N GLN A 107 -6.12 6.81 -16.41
CA GLN A 107 -4.69 6.51 -16.55
C GLN A 107 -3.78 7.57 -15.88
N ARG A 108 -4.17 8.85 -15.91
CA ARG A 108 -3.46 9.93 -15.21
C ARG A 108 -3.38 9.69 -13.69
N LEU A 109 -4.46 9.21 -13.08
CA LEU A 109 -4.48 8.88 -11.66
C LEU A 109 -3.51 7.74 -11.36
N TYR A 110 -3.48 6.69 -12.19
CA TYR A 110 -2.54 5.58 -12.00
C TYR A 110 -1.07 5.99 -12.14
N ARG A 111 -0.76 6.92 -13.04
CA ARG A 111 0.60 7.50 -13.13
C ARG A 111 0.99 8.22 -11.84
N HIS A 112 0.09 9.04 -11.27
CA HIS A 112 0.34 9.71 -9.99
C HIS A 112 0.45 8.72 -8.81
N ILE A 113 -0.41 7.69 -8.77
CA ILE A 113 -0.30 6.60 -7.79
C ILE A 113 1.08 5.94 -7.90
N GLY A 114 1.55 5.66 -9.12
CA GLY A 114 2.88 5.09 -9.34
C GLY A 114 4.00 5.95 -8.75
N GLN A 115 3.95 7.27 -8.94
CA GLN A 115 4.91 8.21 -8.35
C GLN A 115 4.88 8.13 -6.82
N ILE A 116 3.70 8.15 -6.20
CA ILE A 116 3.55 8.01 -4.74
C ILE A 116 4.12 6.68 -4.24
N LEU A 117 3.83 5.58 -4.93
CA LEU A 117 4.34 4.26 -4.53
C LEU A 117 5.86 4.18 -4.62
N ILE A 118 6.48 4.80 -5.61
CA ILE A 118 7.95 4.85 -5.74
C ILE A 118 8.55 5.73 -4.64
N GLU A 119 7.98 6.91 -4.40
CA GLU A 119 8.48 7.87 -3.41
C GLU A 119 8.38 7.31 -1.98
N HIS A 120 7.28 6.63 -1.67
CA HIS A 120 6.98 6.10 -0.33
C HIS A 120 7.20 4.58 -0.20
N ARG A 121 7.89 3.94 -1.16
CA ARG A 121 8.08 2.48 -1.31
C ARG A 121 8.56 1.72 -0.06
N ARG A 122 9.19 2.43 0.86
CA ARG A 122 9.75 1.85 2.10
C ARG A 122 8.67 1.51 3.14
N ARG A 123 7.53 2.21 3.10
CA ARG A 123 6.49 2.14 4.13
C ARG A 123 5.07 2.03 3.59
N LEU A 124 4.89 2.32 2.30
CA LEU A 124 3.61 2.25 1.61
C LEU A 124 3.57 1.00 0.73
N LEU A 125 2.53 0.20 0.91
CA LEU A 125 2.18 -0.88 -0.01
C LEU A 125 0.90 -0.49 -0.74
N GLY A 126 0.98 -0.43 -2.07
CA GLY A 126 -0.18 -0.16 -2.93
C GLY A 126 -0.81 -1.45 -3.41
N CYS A 127 -2.12 -1.56 -3.29
CA CYS A 127 -2.90 -2.69 -3.78
C CYS A 127 -4.09 -2.21 -4.61
N ARG A 128 -4.32 -2.86 -5.73
CA ARG A 128 -5.53 -2.67 -6.52
C ARG A 128 -6.63 -3.56 -5.96
N LEU A 129 -7.82 -3.01 -5.77
CA LEU A 129 -9.02 -3.78 -5.48
C LEU A 129 -9.65 -4.23 -6.79
N ASP A 130 -10.06 -5.49 -6.86
CA ASP A 130 -10.86 -6.02 -7.96
C ASP A 130 -12.31 -5.58 -7.81
N THR A 131 -12.50 -4.26 -7.91
CA THR A 131 -13.81 -3.60 -7.87
C THR A 131 -13.78 -2.44 -8.87
N ASP A 132 -14.95 -2.10 -9.37
CA ASP A 132 -15.19 -0.88 -10.14
C ASP A 132 -16.37 -0.11 -9.53
N SER A 133 -16.66 1.07 -10.05
CA SER A 133 -17.79 1.91 -9.63
C SER A 133 -19.17 1.28 -9.87
N LYS A 134 -19.26 0.13 -10.54
CA LYS A 134 -20.50 -0.58 -10.85
C LYS A 134 -20.74 -1.78 -9.93
N THR A 135 -19.74 -2.19 -9.15
CA THR A 135 -19.73 -3.37 -8.27
C THR A 135 -19.76 -2.94 -6.82
#